data_AF-A0A1V5QLC3-F1
#
_entry.id   AF-A0A1V5QLC3-F1
#
_cell.length_a   1.000
_cell.length_b   1.000
_cell.length_c   1.000
_cell.angle_alpha   90.00
_cell.angle_beta   90.00
_cell.angle_gamma   90.00
#
_symmetry.space_group_name_H-M   'P 1'
#
loop_
_entity.id
_entity.type
_entity.pdbx_description
1 polymer ?
#
loop_
_entity_poly.entity_id
_entity_poly.type
_entity_poly.pdbx_seq_one_letter_code
_entity_poly.pdbx_strand_id
1 'polypeptide(L)'
;MHKVISNIKQFKEDFPNIDKNDEKRKALERYFSVHGVVKVVPTEKGAWPKLIYPNYSVLESKLKESREKKKVYSEKLGEWKKKYLSASMYHKVHQMKKFTEPLYWKHVAKTITDSDYRKDAEAVKLPAHLVSDKKWKPMVKMFVNDVDYRKQLSETVSTSMVYKKDRKVAKFADDQRDFRMGSAEKQIKELEEKIKQLEETESALKTLQKWARE
;
A
#
# COMPACT_ATOMS: atom_id res chain seq x y z
N MET A 1 23.31 42.78 -10.34
CA MET A 1 24.10 41.52 -10.38
C MET A 1 23.17 40.36 -10.09
N HIS A 2 23.18 39.29 -10.89
CA HIS A 2 22.36 38.10 -10.62
C HIS A 2 22.97 37.26 -9.49
N LYS A 3 22.14 36.63 -8.65
CA LYS A 3 22.56 35.66 -7.65
C LYS A 3 21.97 34.29 -7.96
N VAL A 4 22.79 33.23 -7.85
CA VAL A 4 22.37 31.83 -7.99
C VAL A 4 22.37 31.21 -6.59
N ILE A 5 21.23 30.65 -6.20
CA ILE A 5 20.98 30.20 -4.83
C ILE A 5 20.39 28.79 -4.89
N SER A 6 20.97 27.87 -4.12
CA SER A 6 20.60 26.45 -4.10
C SER A 6 19.96 25.99 -2.79
N ASN A 7 19.92 26.85 -1.78
CA ASN A 7 19.37 26.52 -0.47
C ASN A 7 18.80 27.75 0.23
N ILE A 8 17.93 27.52 1.21
CA ILE A 8 17.24 28.61 1.89
C ILE A 8 18.14 29.43 2.82
N LYS A 9 19.25 28.86 3.34
CA LYS A 9 20.15 29.60 4.25
C LYS A 9 20.82 30.74 3.49
N GLN A 10 21.40 30.42 2.34
CA GLN A 10 21.99 31.41 1.43
C GLN A 10 20.94 32.44 0.97
N PHE A 11 19.71 32.02 0.69
CA PHE A 11 18.63 32.96 0.35
C PHE A 11 18.34 33.97 1.48
N LYS A 12 18.33 33.52 2.75
CA LYS A 12 18.11 34.39 3.91
C LYS A 12 19.26 35.36 4.15
N GLU A 13 20.50 34.92 3.91
CA GLU A 13 21.69 35.78 4.02
C GLU A 13 21.69 36.86 2.93
N ASP A 14 21.33 36.50 1.70
CA ASP A 14 21.28 37.42 0.57
C ASP A 14 20.10 38.40 0.63
N PHE A 15 19.00 38.01 1.29
CA PHE A 15 17.76 38.79 1.40
C PHE A 15 17.15 38.75 2.82
N PRO A 16 17.80 39.38 3.82
CA PRO A 16 17.40 39.27 5.23
C PRO A 16 16.08 39.98 5.58
N ASN A 17 15.66 40.94 4.75
CA ASN A 17 14.48 41.79 4.98
C ASN A 17 13.17 41.19 4.45
N ILE A 18 13.20 39.98 3.88
CA ILE A 18 11.99 39.30 3.38
C ILE A 18 11.25 38.64 4.55
N ASP A 19 9.93 38.82 4.60
CA ASP A 19 9.07 38.26 5.64
C ASP A 19 9.24 36.73 5.76
N LYS A 20 9.32 36.26 7.01
CA LYS A 20 9.44 34.85 7.35
C LYS A 20 8.14 34.07 7.07
N ASN A 21 6.99 34.74 7.04
CA ASN A 21 5.68 34.10 6.88
C ASN A 21 5.15 34.08 5.44
N ASP A 22 5.92 34.57 4.48
CA ASP A 22 5.51 34.69 3.09
C ASP A 22 5.36 33.32 2.39
N GLU A 23 4.29 33.16 1.60
CA GLU A 23 4.02 31.96 0.81
C GLU A 23 5.16 31.61 -0.18
N LYS A 24 5.79 32.62 -0.79
CA LYS A 24 6.93 32.45 -1.71
C LYS A 24 8.12 31.85 -1.00
N ARG A 25 8.32 32.17 0.28
CA ARG A 25 9.41 31.59 1.08
C ARG A 25 9.16 30.12 1.38
N LYS A 26 7.95 29.74 1.78
CA LYS A 26 7.57 28.33 1.98
C LYS A 26 7.71 27.53 0.68
N ALA A 27 7.31 28.13 -0.44
CA ALA A 27 7.48 27.54 -1.77
C ALA A 27 8.96 27.34 -2.13
N LEU A 28 9.82 28.32 -1.82
CA LEU A 28 11.28 28.19 -1.99
C LEU A 28 11.88 27.09 -1.13
N GLU A 29 11.50 27.01 0.16
CA GLU A 29 11.96 25.95 1.06
C GLU A 29 11.63 24.57 0.50
N ARG A 30 10.40 24.39 0.00
CA ARG A 30 9.99 23.14 -0.66
C ARG A 30 10.76 22.91 -1.96
N TYR A 31 10.93 23.92 -2.79
CA TYR A 31 11.65 23.81 -4.06
C TYR A 31 13.12 23.44 -3.86
N PHE A 32 13.79 24.00 -2.85
CA PHE A 32 15.16 23.61 -2.49
C PHE A 32 15.24 22.20 -1.91
N SER A 33 14.22 21.75 -1.15
CA SER A 33 14.21 20.36 -0.62
C SER A 33 14.18 19.29 -1.71
N VAL A 34 13.73 19.64 -2.92
CA VAL A 34 13.76 18.76 -4.10
C VAL A 34 14.91 19.10 -5.06
N HIS A 35 16.00 19.65 -4.51
CA HIS A 35 17.22 20.04 -5.24
C HIS A 35 17.00 21.09 -6.34
N GLY A 36 16.01 21.96 -6.17
CA GLY A 36 15.81 23.14 -7.01
C GLY A 36 16.95 24.14 -6.86
N VAL A 37 17.20 24.92 -7.91
CA VAL A 37 18.12 26.07 -7.90
C VAL A 37 17.36 27.26 -8.44
N VAL A 38 17.56 28.43 -7.83
CA VAL A 38 16.98 29.69 -8.29
C VAL A 38 18.06 30.68 -8.71
N LYS A 39 17.79 31.45 -9.76
CA LYS A 39 18.55 32.63 -10.17
C LYS A 39 17.66 33.84 -10.01
N VAL A 40 18.13 34.82 -9.24
CA VAL A 40 17.34 36.00 -8.90
C VAL A 40 18.09 37.30 -9.19
N VAL A 41 17.35 38.37 -9.42
CA VAL A 41 17.86 39.76 -9.50
C VAL A 41 17.34 40.53 -8.30
N PRO A 42 18.23 41.10 -7.45
CA PRO A 42 17.79 41.99 -6.39
C PRO A 42 16.97 43.16 -6.93
N THR A 43 15.84 43.43 -6.31
CA THR A 43 14.97 44.59 -6.55
C THR A 43 15.23 45.65 -5.48
N GLU A 44 14.41 46.70 -5.44
CA GLU A 44 14.44 47.72 -4.39
C GLU A 44 14.42 47.11 -2.97
N LYS A 45 14.98 47.83 -1.99
CA LYS A 45 15.12 47.36 -0.61
C LYS A 45 13.74 47.03 -0.03
N GLY A 46 13.55 45.77 0.36
CA GLY A 46 12.31 45.27 0.98
C GLY A 46 11.33 44.59 0.03
N ALA A 47 11.55 44.67 -1.29
CA ALA A 47 10.77 43.92 -2.28
C ALA A 47 11.34 42.51 -2.53
N TRP A 48 10.47 41.60 -2.97
CA TRP A 48 10.87 40.27 -3.42
C TRP A 48 11.75 40.37 -4.67
N PRO A 49 12.91 39.69 -4.71
CA PRO A 49 13.79 39.76 -5.87
C PRO A 49 13.10 39.16 -7.09
N LYS A 50 13.48 39.63 -8.28
CA LYS A 50 12.90 39.11 -9.52
C LYS A 50 13.45 37.72 -9.83
N LEU A 51 12.56 36.74 -10.03
CA LEU A 51 12.94 35.36 -10.35
C LEU A 51 13.27 35.23 -11.85
N ILE A 52 14.54 34.97 -12.17
CA ILE A 52 15.00 34.74 -13.54
C ILE A 52 14.97 33.25 -13.90
N TYR A 53 15.32 32.40 -12.93
CA TYR A 53 15.28 30.95 -13.06
C TYR A 53 14.80 30.32 -11.75
N PRO A 54 13.98 29.26 -11.77
CA PRO A 54 13.32 28.71 -12.95
C PRO A 54 12.34 29.71 -13.56
N ASN A 55 12.32 29.81 -14.89
CA ASN A 55 11.37 30.65 -15.60
C ASN A 55 9.99 29.96 -15.69
N TYR A 56 8.98 30.67 -16.19
CA TYR A 56 7.62 30.14 -16.30
C TYR A 56 7.54 28.78 -17.03
N SER A 57 8.24 28.65 -18.17
CA SER A 57 8.22 27.43 -18.99
C SER A 57 8.85 26.23 -18.26
N VAL A 58 9.98 26.44 -17.55
CA VAL A 58 10.62 25.42 -16.73
C VAL A 58 9.69 24.98 -15.59
N LEU A 59 9.03 25.94 -14.94
CA LEU A 59 8.08 25.64 -13.86
C LEU A 59 6.86 24.87 -14.37
N GLU A 60 6.34 25.23 -15.55
CA GLU A 60 5.22 24.54 -16.19
C GLU A 60 5.57 23.10 -16.56
N SER A 61 6.75 22.87 -17.14
CA SER A 61 7.28 21.53 -17.43
C SER A 61 7.40 20.68 -16.16
N LYS A 62 7.99 21.22 -15.09
CA LYS A 62 8.08 20.52 -13.78
C LYS A 62 6.71 20.23 -13.19
N LEU A 63 5.75 21.13 -13.35
CA LEU A 63 4.36 20.93 -12.91
C LEU A 63 3.70 19.78 -13.68
N LYS A 64 3.90 19.72 -14.99
CA LYS A 64 3.39 18.63 -15.83
C LYS A 64 3.99 17.29 -15.42
N GLU A 65 5.31 17.21 -15.25
CA GLU A 65 6.00 16.00 -14.78
C GLU A 65 5.51 15.55 -13.39
N SER A 66 5.30 16.50 -12.47
CA SER A 66 4.78 16.21 -11.13
C SER A 66 3.37 15.59 -11.20
N ARG A 67 2.48 16.16 -12.03
CA ARG A 67 1.13 15.65 -12.23
C ARG A 67 1.13 14.25 -12.85
N GLU A 68 2.03 14.00 -13.80
CA GLU A 68 2.18 12.70 -14.44
C GLU A 68 2.65 11.64 -13.43
N LYS A 69 3.66 11.96 -12.62
CA LYS A 69 4.11 11.10 -11.51
C LYS A 69 3.00 10.84 -10.49
N LYS A 70 2.24 11.89 -10.13
CA LYS A 70 1.12 11.78 -9.20
C LYS A 70 0.05 10.84 -9.74
N LYS A 71 -0.30 10.94 -11.03
CA LYS A 71 -1.23 10.03 -11.69
C LYS A 71 -0.77 8.58 -11.60
N VAL A 72 0.48 8.30 -11.97
CA VAL A 72 1.07 6.95 -11.90
C VAL A 72 1.03 6.39 -10.47
N TYR A 73 1.39 7.19 -9.47
CA TYR A 73 1.33 6.74 -8.07
C TYR A 73 -0.11 6.54 -7.57
N SER A 74 -1.06 7.36 -8.04
CA SER A 74 -2.48 7.23 -7.68
C SER A 74 -3.11 5.96 -8.26
N GLU A 75 -2.76 5.60 -9.50
CA GLU A 75 -3.16 4.35 -10.12
C GLU A 75 -2.61 3.14 -9.34
N LYS A 76 -1.30 3.15 -9.02
CA LYS A 76 -0.67 2.12 -8.19
C LYS A 76 -1.30 2.02 -6.79
N LEU A 77 -1.65 3.16 -6.18
CA LEU A 77 -2.33 3.19 -4.90
C LEU A 77 -3.69 2.50 -4.99
N GLY A 78 -4.45 2.75 -6.06
CA GLY A 78 -5.71 2.08 -6.34
C GLY A 78 -5.55 0.56 -6.46
N GLU A 79 -4.52 0.09 -7.16
CA GLU A 79 -4.21 -1.35 -7.26
C GLU A 79 -3.88 -1.98 -5.91
N TRP A 80 -3.05 -1.32 -5.10
CA TRP A 80 -2.71 -1.83 -3.77
C TRP A 80 -3.89 -1.83 -2.82
N LYS A 81 -4.76 -0.81 -2.86
CA LYS A 81 -6.03 -0.79 -2.11
C LYS A 81 -6.94 -1.96 -2.53
N LYS A 82 -7.05 -2.25 -3.83
CA LYS A 82 -7.78 -3.44 -4.32
C LYS A 82 -7.17 -4.75 -3.80
N LYS A 83 -5.84 -4.89 -3.82
CA LYS A 83 -5.14 -6.07 -3.29
C LYS A 83 -5.38 -6.24 -1.78
N TYR A 84 -5.30 -5.16 -1.01
CA TYR A 84 -5.59 -5.15 0.42
C TYR A 84 -7.03 -5.57 0.70
N LEU A 85 -7.99 -4.96 0.01
CA LEU A 85 -9.42 -5.29 0.15
C LEU A 85 -9.71 -6.74 -0.22
N SER A 86 -9.11 -7.25 -1.30
CA SER A 86 -9.24 -8.64 -1.72
C SER A 86 -8.70 -9.61 -0.66
N ALA A 87 -7.54 -9.30 -0.07
CA ALA A 87 -6.98 -10.11 1.02
C ALA A 87 -7.85 -10.03 2.29
N SER A 88 -8.30 -8.84 2.68
CA SER A 88 -9.16 -8.63 3.85
C SER A 88 -10.52 -9.35 3.71
N MET A 89 -11.10 -9.36 2.51
CA MET A 89 -12.37 -10.02 2.24
C MET A 89 -12.24 -11.52 1.93
N TYR A 90 -11.03 -12.06 1.84
CA TYR A 90 -10.77 -13.44 1.42
C TYR A 90 -11.61 -14.47 2.18
N HIS A 91 -11.57 -14.49 3.52
CA HIS A 91 -12.37 -15.45 4.28
C HIS A 91 -13.86 -15.20 4.17
N LYS A 92 -14.31 -13.94 4.13
CA LYS A 92 -15.74 -13.63 4.01
C LYS A 92 -16.31 -14.17 2.71
N VAL A 93 -15.59 -13.95 1.60
CA VAL A 93 -15.98 -14.43 0.28
C VAL A 93 -16.01 -15.96 0.26
N HIS A 94 -14.97 -16.62 0.78
CA HIS A 94 -14.92 -18.09 0.80
C HIS A 94 -15.94 -18.71 1.77
N GLN A 95 -16.19 -18.06 2.92
CA GLN A 95 -17.22 -18.44 3.88
C GLN A 95 -18.62 -18.39 3.27
N MET A 96 -18.90 -17.47 2.34
CA MET A 96 -20.16 -17.45 1.60
C MET A 96 -20.16 -18.51 0.49
N LYS A 97 -19.09 -18.58 -0.29
CA LYS A 97 -18.97 -19.52 -1.42
C LYS A 97 -18.96 -20.99 -1.01
N LYS A 98 -18.62 -21.33 0.24
CA LYS A 98 -18.65 -22.73 0.70
C LYS A 98 -20.06 -23.33 0.62
N PHE A 99 -21.12 -22.52 0.81
CA PHE A 99 -22.49 -23.03 0.83
C PHE A 99 -22.99 -23.48 -0.56
N THR A 100 -22.37 -22.98 -1.63
CA THR A 100 -22.66 -23.40 -3.01
C THR A 100 -21.89 -24.65 -3.41
N GLU A 101 -20.96 -25.13 -2.58
CA GLU A 101 -20.12 -26.28 -2.90
C GLU A 101 -20.72 -27.58 -2.35
N PRO A 102 -21.08 -28.56 -3.19
CA PRO A 102 -21.63 -29.84 -2.72
C PRO A 102 -20.70 -30.58 -1.75
N LEU A 103 -19.39 -30.41 -1.92
CA LEU A 103 -18.37 -30.99 -1.07
C LEU A 103 -18.46 -30.49 0.39
N TYR A 104 -18.88 -29.24 0.59
CA TYR A 104 -19.14 -28.68 1.92
C TYR A 104 -20.25 -29.46 2.63
N TRP A 105 -21.37 -29.66 1.95
CA TRP A 105 -22.51 -30.37 2.51
C TRP A 105 -22.20 -31.85 2.76
N LYS A 106 -21.40 -32.48 1.90
CA LYS A 106 -20.89 -33.84 2.15
C LYS A 106 -20.03 -33.91 3.41
N HIS A 107 -19.16 -32.92 3.63
CA HIS A 107 -18.39 -32.82 4.87
C HIS A 107 -19.30 -32.66 6.09
N VAL A 108 -20.29 -31.77 6.03
CA VAL A 108 -21.25 -31.54 7.13
C VAL A 108 -22.03 -32.81 7.44
N ALA A 109 -22.59 -33.48 6.43
CA ALA A 109 -23.32 -34.72 6.58
C ALA A 109 -22.47 -35.80 7.27
N LYS A 110 -21.24 -36.03 6.80
CA LYS A 110 -20.32 -37.00 7.42
C LYS A 110 -19.97 -36.66 8.86
N THR A 111 -19.79 -35.39 9.17
CA THR A 111 -19.51 -34.92 10.54
C THR A 111 -20.65 -35.25 11.51
N ILE A 112 -21.89 -35.30 11.01
CA ILE A 112 -23.08 -35.63 11.80
C ILE A 112 -23.28 -37.16 11.88
N THR A 113 -23.11 -37.87 10.77
CA THR A 113 -23.48 -39.29 10.67
C THR A 113 -22.37 -40.27 11.02
N ASP A 114 -21.10 -39.88 10.90
CA ASP A 114 -19.92 -40.74 11.10
C ASP A 114 -19.08 -40.21 12.26
N SER A 115 -19.11 -40.93 13.39
CA SER A 115 -18.44 -40.53 14.62
C SER A 115 -16.91 -40.58 14.52
N ASP A 116 -16.37 -41.50 13.72
CA ASP A 116 -14.93 -41.60 13.49
C ASP A 116 -14.45 -40.51 12.55
N TYR A 117 -15.22 -40.20 11.51
CA TYR A 117 -14.97 -39.03 10.67
C TYR A 117 -14.98 -37.74 11.48
N ARG A 118 -15.95 -37.58 12.40
CA ARG A 118 -16.05 -36.39 13.25
C ARG A 118 -14.79 -36.19 14.10
N LYS A 119 -14.30 -37.25 14.75
CA LYS A 119 -13.06 -37.22 15.53
C LYS A 119 -11.86 -36.82 14.68
N ASP A 120 -11.72 -37.41 13.49
CA ASP A 120 -10.62 -37.08 12.57
C ASP A 120 -10.70 -35.61 12.11
N ALA A 121 -11.90 -35.13 11.79
CA ALA A 121 -12.13 -33.74 11.35
C ALA A 121 -11.84 -32.72 12.46
N GLU A 122 -12.24 -33.02 13.71
CA GLU A 122 -11.96 -32.20 14.89
C GLU A 122 -10.47 -32.16 15.22
N ALA A 123 -9.77 -33.30 15.08
CA ALA A 123 -8.32 -33.40 15.32
C ALA A 123 -7.51 -32.53 14.34
N VAL A 124 -7.88 -32.58 13.06
CA VAL A 124 -7.19 -31.87 11.96
C VAL A 124 -7.65 -30.41 11.82
N LYS A 125 -8.81 -30.05 12.38
CA LYS A 125 -9.46 -28.74 12.20
C LYS A 125 -9.50 -28.34 10.72
N LEU A 126 -10.07 -29.21 9.89
CA LEU A 126 -10.10 -29.06 8.44
C LEU A 126 -10.66 -27.69 8.02
N PRO A 127 -10.04 -26.95 7.08
CA PRO A 127 -10.58 -25.70 6.54
C PRO A 127 -11.76 -25.91 5.59
N ALA A 128 -12.85 -26.51 6.07
CA ALA A 128 -14.05 -26.73 5.27
C ALA A 128 -14.66 -25.41 4.76
N HIS A 129 -14.40 -24.29 5.45
CA HIS A 129 -14.80 -22.96 4.98
C HIS A 129 -14.06 -22.47 3.74
N LEU A 130 -12.91 -23.06 3.40
CA LEU A 130 -12.12 -22.76 2.20
C LEU A 130 -12.31 -23.80 1.10
N VAL A 131 -13.34 -24.66 1.18
CA VAL A 131 -13.64 -25.69 0.17
C VAL A 131 -13.91 -25.13 -1.23
N SER A 132 -14.25 -23.85 -1.33
CA SER A 132 -14.43 -23.10 -2.58
C SER A 132 -13.13 -22.52 -3.15
N ASP A 133 -12.03 -22.56 -2.39
CA ASP A 133 -10.71 -22.14 -2.86
C ASP A 133 -10.04 -23.27 -3.65
N LYS A 134 -9.57 -22.96 -4.88
CA LYS A 134 -8.87 -23.91 -5.75
C LYS A 134 -7.65 -24.57 -5.08
N LYS A 135 -6.97 -23.88 -4.17
CA LYS A 135 -5.81 -24.40 -3.42
C LYS A 135 -6.20 -25.41 -2.35
N TRP A 136 -7.30 -25.15 -1.63
CA TRP A 136 -7.71 -25.97 -0.47
C TRP A 136 -8.73 -27.06 -0.84
N LYS A 137 -9.50 -26.86 -1.91
CA LYS A 137 -10.51 -27.80 -2.41
C LYS A 137 -9.99 -29.22 -2.62
N PRO A 138 -8.81 -29.48 -3.23
CA PRO A 138 -8.30 -30.83 -3.42
C PRO A 138 -8.05 -31.55 -2.08
N MET A 139 -7.47 -30.87 -1.10
CA MET A 139 -7.22 -31.42 0.22
C MET A 139 -8.52 -31.77 0.94
N VAL A 140 -9.51 -30.87 0.92
CA VAL A 140 -10.84 -31.13 1.50
C VAL A 140 -11.51 -32.31 0.77
N LYS A 141 -11.35 -32.39 -0.56
CA LYS A 141 -11.91 -33.48 -1.37
C LYS A 141 -11.30 -34.82 -0.99
N MET A 142 -9.97 -34.89 -0.85
CA MET A 142 -9.27 -36.11 -0.42
C MET A 142 -9.73 -36.50 0.98
N PHE A 143 -9.71 -35.57 1.94
CA PHE A 143 -10.13 -35.85 3.32
C PHE A 143 -11.57 -36.38 3.43
N VAL A 144 -12.49 -35.85 2.63
CA VAL A 144 -13.91 -36.26 2.65
C VAL A 144 -14.12 -37.62 1.98
N ASN A 145 -13.35 -37.96 0.95
CA ASN A 145 -13.62 -39.14 0.10
C ASN A 145 -12.70 -40.32 0.37
N ASP A 146 -11.51 -40.09 0.89
CA ASP A 146 -10.46 -41.09 1.08
C ASP A 146 -10.21 -41.29 2.59
N VAL A 147 -10.46 -42.52 3.06
CA VAL A 147 -10.34 -42.89 4.48
C VAL A 147 -8.88 -43.00 4.89
N ASP A 148 -8.02 -43.55 4.04
CA ASP A 148 -6.61 -43.77 4.35
C ASP A 148 -5.89 -42.43 4.44
N TYR A 149 -6.13 -41.54 3.47
CA TYR A 149 -5.62 -40.17 3.51
C TYR A 149 -6.10 -39.42 4.75
N ARG A 150 -7.38 -39.57 5.13
CA ARG A 150 -7.94 -38.94 6.32
C ARG A 150 -7.22 -39.37 7.59
N LYS A 151 -7.00 -40.68 7.76
CA LYS A 151 -6.31 -41.24 8.92
C LYS A 151 -4.86 -40.80 8.98
N GLN A 152 -4.14 -40.89 7.86
CA GLN A 152 -2.75 -40.41 7.76
C GLN A 152 -2.63 -38.92 8.09
N LEU A 153 -3.56 -38.08 7.62
CA LEU A 153 -3.54 -36.64 7.93
C LEU A 153 -3.83 -36.38 9.42
N SER A 154 -4.77 -37.11 10.01
CA SER A 154 -5.09 -37.04 11.45
C SER A 154 -3.89 -37.43 12.33
N GLU A 155 -3.21 -38.52 11.98
CA GLU A 155 -1.98 -38.97 12.63
C GLU A 155 -0.85 -37.96 12.44
N THR A 156 -0.65 -37.44 11.23
CA THR A 156 0.40 -36.45 10.95
C THR A 156 0.19 -35.17 11.74
N VAL A 157 -1.04 -34.65 11.81
CA VAL A 157 -1.34 -33.42 12.56
C VAL A 157 -1.23 -33.62 14.08
N SER A 158 -1.54 -34.83 14.58
CA SER A 158 -1.44 -35.13 16.01
C SER A 158 -0.01 -35.42 16.48
N THR A 159 0.84 -36.00 15.62
CA THR A 159 2.21 -36.42 15.97
C THR A 159 3.30 -35.41 15.57
N SER A 160 3.09 -34.63 14.50
CA SER A 160 4.12 -33.73 13.97
C SER A 160 4.40 -32.55 14.90
N MET A 161 5.70 -32.26 15.10
CA MET A 161 6.14 -31.07 15.84
C MET A 161 5.66 -29.76 15.22
N VAL A 162 5.43 -29.74 13.89
CA VAL A 162 5.00 -28.54 13.14
C VAL A 162 3.58 -28.11 13.54
N TYR A 163 2.71 -29.08 13.85
CA TYR A 163 1.31 -28.85 14.22
C TYR A 163 1.05 -28.91 15.74
N LYS A 164 2.08 -29.20 16.54
CA LYS A 164 1.99 -29.35 18.01
C LYS A 164 1.50 -28.09 18.71
N LYS A 165 1.83 -26.90 18.19
CA LYS A 165 1.39 -25.60 18.74
C LYS A 165 0.08 -25.09 18.15
N ASP A 166 -0.21 -25.42 16.88
CA ASP A 166 -1.47 -25.09 16.23
C ASP A 166 -1.84 -26.17 15.20
N ARG A 167 -2.89 -26.93 15.51
CA ARG A 167 -3.35 -28.07 14.71
C ARG A 167 -4.11 -27.66 13.45
N LYS A 168 -4.33 -26.36 13.22
CA LYS A 168 -5.06 -25.87 12.05
C LYS A 168 -4.23 -26.00 10.78
N VAL A 169 -4.63 -26.91 9.89
CA VAL A 169 -4.06 -27.00 8.53
C VAL A 169 -4.26 -25.70 7.74
N ALA A 170 -5.31 -24.95 8.07
CA ALA A 170 -5.65 -23.65 7.50
C ALA A 170 -4.69 -22.50 7.86
N LYS A 171 -3.79 -22.68 8.84
CA LYS A 171 -2.95 -21.61 9.36
C LYS A 171 -2.14 -20.92 8.26
N PHE A 172 -1.64 -21.69 7.29
CA PHE A 172 -0.92 -21.15 6.14
C PHE A 172 -1.77 -20.24 5.24
N ALA A 173 -3.10 -20.35 5.25
CA ALA A 173 -4.00 -19.43 4.57
C ALA A 173 -4.12 -18.10 5.32
N ASP A 174 -4.26 -18.15 6.65
CA ASP A 174 -4.32 -16.97 7.52
C ASP A 174 -2.99 -16.20 7.48
N ASP A 175 -1.86 -16.91 7.65
CA ASP A 175 -0.52 -16.32 7.58
C ASP A 175 -0.26 -15.68 6.20
N GLN A 176 -0.70 -16.33 5.12
CA GLN A 176 -0.56 -15.80 3.77
C GLN A 176 -1.46 -14.58 3.53
N ARG A 177 -2.68 -14.56 4.09
CA ARG A 177 -3.58 -13.40 4.04
C ARG A 177 -2.95 -12.23 4.77
N ASP A 178 -2.50 -12.43 6.00
CA ASP A 178 -1.95 -11.39 6.85
C ASP A 178 -0.65 -10.84 6.26
N PHE A 179 0.20 -11.70 5.70
CA PHE A 179 1.38 -11.27 4.93
C PHE A 179 1.00 -10.38 3.74
N ARG A 180 -0.01 -10.78 2.95
CA ARG A 180 -0.49 -9.98 1.80
C ARG A 180 -1.08 -8.65 2.25
N MET A 181 -1.83 -8.63 3.35
CA MET A 181 -2.40 -7.40 3.93
C MET A 181 -1.30 -6.47 4.42
N GLY A 182 -0.35 -6.95 5.23
CA GLY A 182 0.75 -6.13 5.75
C GLY A 182 1.66 -5.60 4.65
N SER A 183 1.96 -6.43 3.64
CA SER A 183 2.71 -5.99 2.46
C SER A 183 1.97 -4.89 1.68
N ALA A 184 0.68 -5.07 1.45
CA ALA A 184 -0.14 -4.07 0.76
C ALA A 184 -0.29 -2.78 1.56
N GLU A 185 -0.49 -2.86 2.88
CA GLU A 185 -0.60 -1.70 3.77
C GLU A 185 0.67 -0.86 3.76
N LYS A 186 1.85 -1.50 3.82
CA LYS A 186 3.14 -0.80 3.71
C LYS A 186 3.25 -0.02 2.39
N GLN A 187 2.87 -0.66 1.28
CA GLN A 187 2.91 -0.03 -0.04
C GLN A 187 1.88 1.10 -0.19
N ILE A 188 0.70 0.96 0.41
CA ILE A 188 -0.32 2.01 0.48
C ILE A 188 0.24 3.24 1.19
N LYS A 189 0.80 3.08 2.39
CA LYS A 189 1.37 4.19 3.19
C LYS A 189 2.51 4.89 2.45
N GLU A 190 3.40 4.12 1.82
CA GLU A 190 4.51 4.67 1.04
C GLU A 190 4.03 5.51 -0.16
N LEU A 191 3.00 5.04 -0.87
CA LEU A 191 2.42 5.75 -2.01
C LEU A 191 1.63 6.98 -1.58
N GLU A 192 0.88 6.91 -0.47
CA GLU A 192 0.16 8.06 0.09
C GLU A 192 1.12 9.18 0.48
N GLU A 193 2.24 8.86 1.13
CA GLU A 193 3.28 9.83 1.47
C GLU A 193 3.93 10.42 0.20
N LYS A 194 4.25 9.60 -0.80
CA LYS A 194 4.78 10.09 -2.09
C LYS A 194 3.81 11.02 -2.80
N ILE A 195 2.51 10.73 -2.79
CA ILE A 195 1.49 11.57 -3.40
C ILE A 195 1.38 12.90 -2.66
N LYS A 196 1.34 12.87 -1.33
CA LYS A 196 1.31 14.08 -0.49
C LYS A 196 2.53 14.98 -0.75
N GLN A 197 3.72 14.38 -0.85
CA GLN A 197 4.94 15.10 -1.20
C GLN A 197 4.86 15.75 -2.59
N LEU A 198 4.25 15.08 -3.57
CA LEU A 198 4.03 15.69 -4.89
C LEU A 198 3.03 16.84 -4.83
N GLU A 199 1.97 16.76 -4.02
CA GLU A 199 0.99 17.83 -3.85
C GLU A 199 1.61 19.09 -3.24
N GLU A 200 2.44 18.93 -2.21
CA GLU A 200 3.19 20.03 -1.61
C GLU A 200 4.14 20.67 -2.63
N THR A 201 4.82 19.85 -3.44
CA THR A 201 5.70 20.34 -4.51
C THR A 201 4.92 21.07 -5.61
N GLU A 202 3.76 20.56 -6.03
CA GLU A 202 2.90 21.24 -7.01
C GLU A 202 2.41 22.60 -6.50
N SER A 203 2.04 22.67 -5.21
CA SER A 203 1.66 23.94 -4.57
C SER A 203 2.81 24.95 -4.60
N ALA A 204 4.01 24.51 -4.21
CA ALA A 204 5.22 25.34 -4.27
C ALA A 204 5.54 25.81 -5.70
N LEU A 205 5.49 24.90 -6.69
CA LEU A 205 5.73 25.24 -8.09
C LEU A 205 4.73 26.26 -8.62
N LYS A 206 3.45 26.18 -8.24
CA LYS A 206 2.42 27.18 -8.60
C LYS A 206 2.73 28.56 -8.00
N THR A 207 3.19 28.62 -6.76
CA THR A 207 3.58 29.89 -6.13
C THR A 207 4.81 30.49 -6.81
N LEU A 208 5.82 29.68 -7.09
CA LEU A 208 6.99 30.13 -7.86
C LEU A 208 6.60 30.58 -9.27
N GLN A 209 5.61 29.94 -9.88
CA GLN A 209 5.14 30.27 -11.22
C GLN A 209 4.41 31.61 -11.26
N LYS A 210 3.65 31.94 -10.21
CA LYS A 210 3.09 33.30 -10.04
C LYS A 210 4.20 34.33 -9.88
N TRP A 211 5.18 34.04 -9.01
CA TRP A 211 6.32 34.93 -8.78
C TRP A 211 7.17 35.16 -10.04
N ALA A 212 7.36 34.14 -10.88
CA ALA A 212 8.10 34.26 -12.15
C ALA A 212 7.40 35.17 -13.19
N ARG A 213 6.13 35.53 -12.99
CA ARG A 213 5.36 36.42 -13.88
C ARG A 213 5.35 37.88 -13.41
N GLU A 214 5.78 38.14 -12.18
CA GLU A 214 5.96 39.48 -11.60
C GLU A 214 7.26 40.13 -12.12
#